data_AF-U3I1D1-F1
#
_entry.id   AF-U3I1D1-F1
#
_cell.length_a   1.000
_cell.length_b   1.000
_cell.length_c   1.000
_cell.angle_alpha   90.00
_cell.angle_beta   90.00
_cell.angle_gamma   90.00
#
_symmetry.space_group_name_H-M   'P 1'
#
loop_
_entity.id
_entity.type
_entity.pdbx_description
1 polymer ?
#
loop_
_entity_poly.entity_id
_entity_poly.type
_entity_poly.pdbx_seq_one_letter_code
_entity_poly.pdbx_strand_id
1 'polypeptide(L)'
;MAPVPPLPSVRGGGGGTLGQEHPFCALVCQEITVPMCKGIGYNLTYMPNQFNHDTQDEAGLEVHQFWPLVEIQCSPDLRFFLCSMYTPICLPDYTKPLPPCRSVCERAKAGCSPIMQQYGFAWPERMSCDSLPVLGDTEVLCMGYNHTEATTLPPFFGKPTRPESHPLYNRDEKTFATFWIGLWSILCFLSTSTTVATFLIDMERFKYPERPIIFLSACYLFVSVGYIVRLVAGHANVACNPEHHHIHYETTGPALCTVVFLLLYFFGMASSIWWVILSLTWFLAAGMKWGNEAIASYAQYFHLAAWLIPSAKSIAVLALSSVDGDPVAGVCYVGNQSLENLRGFVLAPLVVYLFTGSLFLLAGFVSLFRIRSVIKQGGTKTDKLEKLMIRIGIFTVLYTVPATIVIACYIYEQHNREAWERAQNCSCPGDPHRPKPDYAVFMLKYFMCLVVGITSGVWIWSGKTLESWRRFTARCCRPRKPVGAAAYGEASPALAGRTVLPSMASYHKQVPLSHV
;
A
#
# COMPACT_ATOMS: atom_id res chain seq x y z
N MET A 1 9.66 -27.06 27.17
CA MET A 1 11.01 -27.29 27.72
C MET A 1 11.15 -28.78 28.03
N ALA A 2 11.98 -29.48 27.26
CA ALA A 2 12.49 -30.80 27.57
C ALA A 2 14.01 -30.75 27.35
N PRO A 3 14.83 -31.38 28.22
CA PRO A 3 16.28 -31.15 28.26
C PRO A 3 17.05 -32.05 27.29
N VAL A 4 18.14 -31.52 26.76
CA VAL A 4 19.13 -32.22 25.92
C VAL A 4 20.11 -32.99 26.82
N PRO A 5 20.48 -34.25 26.52
CA PRO A 5 21.46 -35.02 27.30
C PRO A 5 22.91 -34.57 27.00
N PRO A 6 23.86 -34.74 27.95
CA PRO A 6 25.23 -34.27 27.79
C PRO A 6 26.11 -35.21 26.95
N LEU A 7 27.05 -34.63 26.20
CA LEU A 7 28.12 -35.36 25.49
C LEU A 7 29.12 -36.00 26.47
N PRO A 8 29.73 -37.15 26.11
CA PRO A 8 30.70 -37.82 26.95
C PRO A 8 32.06 -37.11 26.96
N SER A 9 32.62 -36.97 28.16
CA SER A 9 33.96 -36.49 28.46
C SER A 9 35.03 -37.47 27.97
N VAL A 10 35.95 -37.01 27.11
CA VAL A 10 37.18 -37.76 26.81
C VAL A 10 38.19 -37.50 27.92
N ARG A 11 38.59 -38.59 28.58
CA ARG A 11 39.53 -38.64 29.70
C ARG A 11 40.96 -38.64 29.16
N GLY A 12 41.82 -37.77 29.69
CA GLY A 12 43.24 -37.75 29.38
C GLY A 12 43.96 -39.02 29.85
N GLY A 13 44.88 -39.51 29.04
CA GLY A 13 45.91 -40.49 29.37
C GLY A 13 47.25 -39.99 28.84
N GLY A 14 48.23 -39.83 29.73
CA GLY A 14 49.52 -39.22 29.44
C GLY A 14 50.62 -40.19 29.01
N GLY A 15 51.76 -39.60 28.63
CA GLY A 15 53.10 -40.19 28.65
C GLY A 15 53.58 -40.77 27.31
N GLY A 16 54.51 -40.08 26.64
CA GLY A 16 55.20 -40.62 25.46
C GLY A 16 56.08 -39.61 24.72
N THR A 17 57.37 -39.70 24.97
CA THR A 17 58.56 -39.10 24.34
C THR A 17 58.57 -38.89 22.82
N LEU A 18 59.14 -37.74 22.43
CA LEU A 18 60.04 -37.46 21.30
C LEU A 18 59.85 -38.22 19.97
N GLY A 19 59.47 -37.46 18.93
CA GLY A 19 59.85 -37.74 17.54
C GLY A 19 58.99 -38.76 16.79
N GLN A 20 57.86 -38.30 16.25
CA GLN A 20 57.24 -38.94 15.09
C GLN A 20 56.61 -37.86 14.21
N GLU A 21 57.23 -37.64 13.05
CA GLU A 21 56.61 -36.91 11.93
C GLU A 21 55.24 -37.53 11.66
N HIS A 22 54.17 -36.77 11.89
CA HIS A 22 52.88 -37.08 11.31
C HIS A 22 52.99 -36.91 9.78
N PRO A 23 52.45 -37.85 8.99
CA PRO A 23 52.54 -37.76 7.54
C PRO A 23 51.84 -36.47 7.12
N PHE A 24 52.59 -35.58 6.45
CA PHE A 24 52.02 -34.41 5.79
C PHE A 24 50.82 -34.88 4.95
N CYS A 25 49.60 -34.48 5.35
CA CYS A 25 48.49 -34.45 4.41
C CYS A 25 48.94 -33.54 3.28
N ALA A 26 49.33 -34.14 2.15
CA ALA A 26 49.59 -33.37 0.94
C ALA A 26 48.35 -32.50 0.69
N LEU A 27 48.55 -31.19 0.54
CA LEU A 27 47.49 -30.29 0.11
C LEU A 27 46.97 -30.80 -1.24
N VAL A 28 45.79 -31.41 -1.26
CA VAL A 28 45.15 -31.84 -2.51
C VAL A 28 44.32 -30.67 -3.03
N CYS A 29 44.72 -30.13 -4.18
CA CYS A 29 43.93 -29.12 -4.87
C CYS A 29 42.65 -29.75 -5.45
N GLN A 30 41.54 -29.07 -5.25
CA GLN A 30 40.23 -29.42 -5.78
C GLN A 30 39.56 -28.19 -6.42
N GLU A 31 38.67 -28.39 -7.38
CA GLU A 31 37.95 -27.29 -8.03
C GLU A 31 36.98 -26.62 -7.05
N ILE A 32 36.86 -25.30 -7.16
CA ILE A 32 35.91 -24.52 -6.35
C ILE A 32 34.49 -24.84 -6.79
N THR A 33 33.71 -25.45 -5.89
CA THR A 33 32.30 -25.77 -6.11
C THR A 33 31.36 -24.70 -5.53
N VAL A 34 31.83 -23.93 -4.53
CA VAL A 34 31.06 -22.86 -3.86
C VAL A 34 30.62 -21.78 -4.86
N PRO A 35 29.32 -21.60 -5.14
CA PRO A 35 28.83 -20.74 -6.22
C PRO A 35 29.33 -19.30 -6.15
N MET A 36 29.36 -18.69 -4.96
CA MET A 36 29.84 -17.32 -4.75
C MET A 36 31.32 -17.13 -5.11
N CYS A 37 32.12 -18.18 -4.95
CA CYS A 37 33.57 -18.14 -5.08
C CYS A 37 34.10 -18.63 -6.43
N LYS A 38 33.21 -18.94 -7.39
CA LYS A 38 33.61 -19.22 -8.76
C LYS A 38 34.00 -17.96 -9.52
N GLY A 39 35.10 -18.01 -10.27
CA GLY A 39 35.52 -16.92 -11.17
C GLY A 39 36.07 -15.69 -10.44
N ILE A 40 36.66 -15.86 -9.25
CA ILE A 40 37.24 -14.78 -8.43
C ILE A 40 38.71 -14.47 -8.78
N GLY A 41 39.29 -15.17 -9.76
CA GLY A 41 40.69 -15.04 -10.18
C GLY A 41 41.52 -16.33 -10.08
N TYR A 42 40.99 -17.35 -9.41
CA TYR A 42 41.54 -18.72 -9.39
C TYR A 42 40.41 -19.75 -9.27
N ASN A 43 40.70 -21.00 -9.64
CA ASN A 43 39.70 -22.07 -9.74
C ASN A 43 39.95 -23.26 -8.81
N LEU A 44 41.13 -23.34 -8.17
CA LEU A 44 41.52 -24.44 -7.31
C LEU A 44 41.63 -23.98 -5.86
N THR A 45 41.10 -24.78 -4.94
CA THR A 45 41.16 -24.59 -3.48
C THR A 45 41.65 -25.87 -2.82
N TYR A 46 42.05 -25.80 -1.55
CA TYR A 46 42.32 -26.97 -0.71
C TYR A 46 41.43 -26.94 0.54
N MET A 47 41.29 -28.09 1.20
CA MET A 47 40.66 -28.24 2.51
C MET A 47 41.53 -29.13 3.41
N PRO A 48 41.48 -28.98 4.75
CA PRO A 48 40.69 -27.98 5.48
C PRO A 48 41.21 -26.55 5.29
N ASN A 49 40.31 -25.57 5.35
CA ASN A 49 40.69 -24.15 5.31
C ASN A 49 41.14 -23.64 6.69
N GLN A 50 41.58 -22.39 6.77
CA GLN A 50 42.05 -21.76 8.03
C GLN A 50 40.99 -21.63 9.14
N PHE A 51 39.72 -21.85 8.81
CA PHE A 51 38.61 -21.90 9.76
C PHE A 51 38.24 -23.34 10.16
N ASN A 52 39.06 -24.32 9.77
CA ASN A 52 38.87 -25.75 10.02
C ASN A 52 37.59 -26.34 9.42
N HIS A 53 37.10 -25.78 8.32
CA HIS A 53 36.08 -26.46 7.52
C HIS A 53 36.72 -27.59 6.74
N ASP A 54 36.26 -28.82 6.94
CA ASP A 54 36.81 -30.00 6.27
C ASP A 54 36.32 -30.14 4.82
N THR A 55 35.21 -29.46 4.48
CA THR A 55 34.56 -29.53 3.16
C THR A 55 34.18 -28.16 2.61
N GLN A 56 34.06 -28.07 1.28
CA GLN A 56 33.59 -26.86 0.61
C GLN A 56 32.12 -26.55 0.91
N ASP A 57 31.28 -27.55 1.20
CA ASP A 57 29.87 -27.33 1.53
C ASP A 57 29.72 -26.63 2.88
N GLU A 58 30.53 -27.00 3.87
CA GLU A 58 30.57 -26.37 5.18
C GLU A 58 31.05 -24.91 5.09
N ALA A 59 32.18 -24.69 4.40
CA ALA A 59 32.70 -23.35 4.13
C ALA A 59 31.70 -22.50 3.32
N GLY A 60 31.00 -23.13 2.37
CA GLY A 60 29.98 -22.53 1.51
C GLY A 60 28.78 -22.02 2.30
N LEU A 61 28.29 -22.81 3.26
CA LEU A 61 27.15 -22.43 4.11
C LEU A 61 27.46 -21.19 4.96
N GLU A 62 28.69 -21.11 5.50
CA GLU A 62 29.09 -19.99 6.34
C GLU A 62 29.40 -18.73 5.53
N VAL A 63 30.15 -18.84 4.42
CA VAL A 63 30.48 -17.68 3.60
C VAL A 63 29.23 -17.06 2.94
N HIS A 64 28.21 -17.87 2.64
CA HIS A 64 26.96 -17.40 2.05
C HIS A 64 26.16 -16.46 3.00
N GLN A 65 26.45 -16.44 4.30
CA GLN A 65 25.85 -15.47 5.22
C GLN A 65 26.25 -14.02 4.89
N PHE A 66 27.37 -13.83 4.19
CA PHE A 66 27.85 -12.53 3.73
C PHE A 66 27.31 -12.14 2.35
N TRP A 67 26.51 -12.99 1.71
CA TRP A 67 25.93 -12.74 0.38
C TRP A 67 25.23 -11.38 0.26
N PRO A 68 24.42 -10.92 1.24
CA PRO A 68 23.80 -9.59 1.17
C PRO A 68 24.83 -8.45 1.03
N LEU A 69 25.98 -8.53 1.72
CA LEU A 69 27.03 -7.52 1.63
C LEU A 69 27.76 -7.55 0.29
N VAL A 70 27.91 -8.74 -0.31
CA VAL A 70 28.48 -8.91 -1.65
C VAL A 70 27.56 -8.33 -2.73
N GLU A 71 26.25 -8.57 -2.63
CA GLU A 71 25.24 -8.02 -3.55
C GLU A 71 25.07 -6.50 -3.41
N ILE A 72 25.16 -5.98 -2.17
CA ILE A 72 25.17 -4.53 -1.91
C ILE A 72 26.44 -3.87 -2.47
N GLN A 73 27.50 -4.65 -2.77
CA GLN A 73 28.77 -4.16 -3.29
C GLN A 73 29.40 -3.06 -2.43
N CYS A 74 29.29 -3.18 -1.10
CA CYS A 74 29.87 -2.22 -0.15
C CYS A 74 31.39 -2.04 -0.32
N SER A 75 32.07 -3.04 -0.89
CA SER A 75 33.46 -2.93 -1.34
C SER A 75 33.70 -3.87 -2.53
N PRO A 76 34.44 -3.44 -3.58
CA PRO A 76 34.79 -4.30 -4.71
C PRO A 76 35.70 -5.47 -4.28
N ASP A 77 36.45 -5.30 -3.18
CA ASP A 77 37.37 -6.30 -2.65
C ASP A 77 36.68 -7.35 -1.78
N LEU A 78 35.42 -7.14 -1.34
CA LEU A 78 34.77 -8.00 -0.34
C LEU A 78 34.64 -9.45 -0.83
N ARG A 79 34.12 -9.66 -2.04
CA ARG A 79 33.90 -11.00 -2.60
C ARG A 79 35.22 -11.77 -2.72
N PHE A 80 36.25 -11.10 -3.23
CA PHE A 80 37.59 -11.67 -3.35
C PHE A 80 38.17 -11.99 -1.97
N PHE A 81 38.05 -11.07 -1.00
CA PHE A 81 38.52 -11.25 0.37
C PHE A 81 37.87 -12.46 1.05
N LEU A 82 36.53 -12.52 1.07
CA LEU A 82 35.79 -13.62 1.68
C LEU A 82 36.19 -14.95 1.07
N CYS A 83 36.18 -15.06 -0.26
CA CYS A 83 36.53 -16.31 -0.91
C CYS A 83 38.01 -16.68 -0.76
N SER A 84 38.93 -15.72 -0.63
CA SER A 84 40.32 -16.00 -0.28
C SER A 84 40.48 -16.57 1.12
N MET A 85 39.53 -16.29 2.02
CA MET A 85 39.54 -16.80 3.40
C MET A 85 38.86 -18.17 3.53
N TYR A 86 37.74 -18.39 2.82
CA TYR A 86 36.93 -19.62 2.91
C TYR A 86 37.28 -20.69 1.88
N THR A 87 37.73 -20.28 0.69
CA THR A 87 38.17 -21.16 -0.40
C THR A 87 39.56 -20.71 -0.84
N PRO A 88 40.60 -20.87 0.01
CA PRO A 88 41.93 -20.33 -0.25
C PRO A 88 42.54 -20.93 -1.53
N ILE A 89 43.32 -20.15 -2.26
CA ILE A 89 43.96 -20.61 -3.50
C ILE A 89 44.83 -21.85 -3.25
N CYS A 90 44.75 -22.82 -4.17
CA CYS A 90 45.64 -23.96 -4.21
C CYS A 90 46.46 -23.93 -5.50
N LEU A 91 47.77 -23.97 -5.37
CA LEU A 91 48.72 -24.02 -6.47
C LEU A 91 49.47 -25.37 -6.39
N PRO A 92 49.38 -26.24 -7.40
CA PRO A 92 49.99 -27.58 -7.33
C PRO A 92 51.48 -27.58 -7.01
N ASP A 93 52.20 -26.55 -7.48
CA ASP A 93 53.66 -26.41 -7.31
C ASP A 93 54.06 -25.55 -6.10
N TYR A 94 53.09 -25.08 -5.29
CA TYR A 94 53.35 -24.22 -4.13
C TYR A 94 52.55 -24.67 -2.90
N THR A 95 53.27 -25.21 -1.93
CA THR A 95 52.70 -25.93 -0.76
C THR A 95 52.47 -25.05 0.47
N LYS A 96 52.86 -23.77 0.43
CA LYS A 96 52.64 -22.83 1.55
C LYS A 96 51.28 -22.14 1.40
N PRO A 97 50.57 -21.82 2.50
CA PRO A 97 49.35 -21.00 2.44
C PRO A 97 49.64 -19.63 1.85
N LEU A 98 48.75 -19.16 0.97
CA LEU A 98 48.82 -17.83 0.37
C LEU A 98 47.56 -17.03 0.76
N PRO A 99 47.60 -16.23 1.83
CA PRO A 99 46.45 -15.45 2.30
C PRO A 99 46.25 -14.15 1.50
N PRO A 100 45.09 -13.48 1.62
CA PRO A 100 44.92 -12.14 1.09
C PRO A 100 45.79 -11.13 1.84
N CYS A 101 46.28 -10.10 1.15
CA CYS A 101 47.04 -9.04 1.78
C CYS A 101 46.16 -8.20 2.71
N ARG A 102 46.74 -7.65 3.79
CA ARG A 102 46.08 -6.76 4.76
C ARG A 102 45.29 -5.63 4.10
N SER A 103 45.85 -5.01 3.08
CA SER A 103 45.20 -3.89 2.37
C SER A 103 43.89 -4.27 1.69
N VAL A 104 43.74 -5.53 1.24
CA VAL A 104 42.49 -6.06 0.66
C VAL A 104 41.43 -6.17 1.75
N CYS A 105 41.79 -6.71 2.91
CA CYS A 105 40.89 -6.80 4.07
C CYS A 105 40.46 -5.43 4.56
N GLU A 106 41.40 -4.48 4.69
CA GLU A 106 41.10 -3.12 5.18
C GLU A 106 40.12 -2.40 4.26
N ARG A 107 40.26 -2.52 2.93
CA ARG A 107 39.30 -1.96 1.97
C ARG A 107 37.95 -2.64 2.02
N ALA A 108 37.90 -3.97 2.20
CA ALA A 108 36.65 -4.69 2.40
C ALA A 108 35.94 -4.26 3.69
N LYS A 109 36.67 -4.19 4.80
CA LYS A 109 36.19 -3.78 6.12
C LYS A 109 35.73 -2.32 6.13
N ALA A 110 36.47 -1.40 5.51
CA ALA A 110 36.13 0.01 5.47
C ALA A 110 34.77 0.28 4.79
N GLY A 111 34.48 -0.42 3.70
CA GLY A 111 33.20 -0.29 2.99
C GLY A 111 32.03 -0.97 3.70
N CYS A 112 32.28 -2.13 4.33
CA CYS A 112 31.20 -3.02 4.77
C CYS A 112 30.95 -3.01 6.29
N SER A 113 31.94 -2.68 7.11
CA SER A 113 31.81 -2.61 8.57
C SER A 113 30.75 -1.60 9.05
N PRO A 114 30.58 -0.40 8.46
CA PRO A 114 29.53 0.53 8.88
C PRO A 114 28.13 -0.05 8.71
N ILE A 115 27.90 -0.79 7.61
CA ILE A 115 26.63 -1.45 7.31
C ILE A 115 26.37 -2.56 8.34
N MET A 116 27.39 -3.39 8.64
CA MET A 116 27.25 -4.43 9.66
C MET A 116 26.89 -3.84 11.04
N GLN A 117 27.55 -2.75 11.43
CA GLN A 117 27.32 -2.08 12.71
C GLN A 117 25.91 -1.50 12.82
N GLN A 118 25.35 -0.99 11.73
CA GLN A 118 23.98 -0.46 11.69
C GLN A 118 22.94 -1.53 12.10
N TYR A 119 23.20 -2.80 11.80
CA TYR A 119 22.34 -3.93 12.15
C TYR A 119 22.81 -4.69 13.41
N GLY A 120 23.73 -4.11 14.19
CA GLY A 120 24.21 -4.69 15.44
C GLY A 120 25.26 -5.78 15.29
N PHE A 121 25.86 -5.95 14.11
CA PHE A 121 26.92 -6.91 13.85
C PHE A 121 28.29 -6.23 13.81
N ALA A 122 29.27 -6.82 14.50
CA ALA A 122 30.66 -6.39 14.43
C ALA A 122 31.41 -7.12 13.31
N TRP A 123 32.48 -6.52 12.79
CA TRP A 123 33.39 -7.22 11.90
C TRP A 123 34.00 -8.44 12.62
N PRO A 124 33.93 -9.66 12.05
CA PRO A 124 34.33 -10.87 12.76
C PRO A 124 35.80 -10.84 13.19
N GLU A 125 36.07 -11.23 14.44
CA GLU A 125 37.45 -11.24 15.00
C GLU A 125 38.38 -12.18 14.22
N ARG A 126 37.87 -13.35 13.81
CA ARG A 126 38.59 -14.30 12.95
C ARG A 126 38.91 -13.79 11.53
N MET A 127 38.37 -12.63 11.15
CA MET A 127 38.69 -11.91 9.90
C MET A 127 39.36 -10.57 10.19
N SER A 128 40.00 -10.40 11.35
CA SER A 128 40.72 -9.17 11.68
C SER A 128 41.82 -8.91 10.65
N CYS A 129 41.87 -7.69 10.12
CA CYS A 129 42.89 -7.35 9.11
C CYS A 129 44.31 -7.32 9.71
N ASP A 130 44.43 -7.13 11.03
CA ASP A 130 45.71 -7.06 11.73
C ASP A 130 46.48 -8.38 11.69
N SER A 131 45.77 -9.52 11.54
CA SER A 131 46.37 -10.84 11.44
C SER A 131 46.86 -11.20 10.03
N LEU A 132 46.69 -10.31 9.05
CA LEU A 132 47.08 -10.55 7.66
C LEU A 132 48.43 -9.90 7.32
N PRO A 133 49.22 -10.53 6.43
CA PRO A 133 50.51 -10.02 5.99
C PRO A 133 50.39 -8.75 5.13
N VAL A 134 51.47 -7.96 5.12
CA VAL A 134 51.58 -6.74 4.33
C VAL A 134 52.29 -7.05 3.00
N LEU A 135 51.83 -6.42 1.91
CA LEU A 135 52.42 -6.62 0.59
C LEU A 135 53.89 -6.13 0.58
N GLY A 136 54.81 -6.98 0.10
CA GLY A 136 56.24 -6.66 0.01
C GLY A 136 57.08 -7.12 1.20
N ASP A 137 56.51 -7.90 2.12
CA ASP A 137 57.26 -8.63 3.14
C ASP A 137 58.11 -9.75 2.51
N THR A 138 59.35 -9.94 2.98
CA THR A 138 60.31 -10.92 2.45
C THR A 138 60.03 -12.36 2.91
N GLU A 139 59.27 -12.54 4.00
CA GLU A 139 59.05 -13.86 4.62
C GLU A 139 57.70 -14.50 4.26
N VAL A 140 56.66 -13.69 4.00
CA VAL A 140 55.28 -14.16 3.77
C VAL A 140 54.65 -13.49 2.56
N LEU A 141 54.38 -14.29 1.51
CA LEU A 141 53.68 -13.85 0.31
C LEU A 141 52.17 -13.68 0.59
N CYS A 142 51.53 -12.72 -0.08
CA CYS A 142 50.09 -12.49 -0.01
C CYS A 142 49.50 -12.05 -1.35
N MET A 143 48.19 -12.27 -1.54
CA MET A 143 47.49 -11.89 -2.77
C MET A 143 46.75 -10.57 -2.65
N GLY A 144 46.91 -9.71 -3.64
CA GLY A 144 46.13 -8.48 -3.82
C GLY A 144 46.34 -7.86 -5.20
N TYR A 145 45.43 -6.99 -5.62
CA TYR A 145 45.56 -6.22 -6.86
C TYR A 145 46.32 -4.92 -6.61
N ASN A 146 47.29 -4.60 -7.46
CA ASN A 146 48.05 -3.35 -7.39
C ASN A 146 47.31 -2.26 -8.18
N HIS A 147 46.64 -1.33 -7.49
CA HIS A 147 45.88 -0.22 -8.10
C HIS A 147 46.80 0.94 -8.56
N THR A 148 47.86 0.67 -9.32
CA THR A 148 48.71 1.72 -9.90
C THR A 148 48.32 2.16 -11.32
N GLU A 149 47.31 1.52 -11.94
CA GLU A 149 46.85 1.86 -13.31
C GLU A 149 45.33 2.15 -13.41
N ALA A 150 44.73 2.75 -12.38
CA ALA A 150 43.42 3.40 -12.52
C ALA A 150 43.61 4.92 -12.52
N THR A 151 43.89 5.42 -13.72
CA THR A 151 44.02 6.82 -14.11
C THR A 151 42.96 7.72 -13.48
N THR A 152 43.46 8.88 -13.06
CA THR A 152 42.86 10.19 -12.80
C THR A 152 41.69 10.58 -13.73
N LEU A 153 40.56 9.90 -13.59
CA LEU A 153 39.25 10.42 -13.92
C LEU A 153 38.44 10.35 -12.62
N PRO A 154 37.72 11.42 -12.21
CA PRO A 154 36.74 11.28 -11.15
C PRO A 154 35.88 10.07 -11.52
N PRO A 155 35.57 9.16 -10.59
CA PRO A 155 34.85 7.94 -10.92
C PRO A 155 33.65 8.38 -11.74
N PHE A 156 33.63 7.94 -13.01
CA PHE A 156 32.42 7.97 -13.80
C PHE A 156 31.47 7.14 -12.97
N PHE A 157 30.67 7.82 -12.16
CA PHE A 157 29.40 7.35 -11.68
C PHE A 157 28.61 7.05 -12.96
N GLY A 158 28.83 5.85 -13.50
CA GLY A 158 27.73 5.08 -14.01
C GLY A 158 26.75 5.04 -12.85
N LYS A 159 25.81 6.00 -12.85
CA LYS A 159 24.55 5.84 -12.14
C LYS A 159 24.17 4.37 -12.32
N PRO A 160 23.90 3.62 -11.24
CA PRO A 160 23.20 2.37 -11.40
C PRO A 160 22.01 2.70 -12.31
N THR A 161 21.96 2.07 -13.49
CA THR A 161 20.70 1.98 -14.20
C THR A 161 19.73 1.42 -13.20
N ARG A 162 18.78 2.28 -12.79
CA ARG A 162 17.84 2.08 -11.70
C ARG A 162 17.38 0.63 -11.62
N PRO A 163 17.56 -0.08 -10.50
CA PRO A 163 16.70 -1.22 -10.20
C PRO A 163 15.35 -0.65 -9.74
N GLU A 164 14.62 0.02 -10.63
CA GLU A 164 13.22 0.45 -10.37
C GLU A 164 12.24 -0.73 -10.54
N SER A 165 12.73 -1.95 -10.68
CA SER A 165 11.95 -3.16 -10.85
C SER A 165 12.20 -4.13 -9.71
N HIS A 166 11.22 -4.23 -8.80
CA HIS A 166 10.92 -5.51 -8.17
C HIS A 166 10.94 -6.58 -9.29
N PRO A 167 11.71 -7.68 -9.17
CA PRO A 167 11.94 -8.64 -10.26
C PRO A 167 10.69 -9.43 -10.70
N LEU A 168 9.52 -9.09 -10.15
CA LEU A 168 8.25 -9.76 -10.36
C LEU A 168 7.41 -9.15 -11.50
N TYR A 169 7.68 -7.91 -11.91
CA TYR A 169 6.89 -7.20 -12.93
C TYR A 169 7.76 -6.44 -13.95
N ASN A 170 7.35 -6.49 -15.21
CA ASN A 170 8.03 -5.83 -16.32
C ASN A 170 7.78 -4.31 -16.32
N ARG A 171 8.70 -3.56 -16.93
CA ARG A 171 8.61 -2.08 -17.04
C ARG A 171 7.37 -1.62 -17.80
N ASP A 172 6.95 -2.39 -18.81
CA ASP A 172 5.73 -2.10 -19.59
C ASP A 172 4.47 -2.28 -18.75
N GLU A 173 4.44 -3.30 -17.89
CA GLU A 173 3.33 -3.56 -16.96
C GLU A 173 3.19 -2.43 -15.94
N LYS A 174 4.30 -1.89 -15.42
CA LYS A 174 4.27 -0.73 -14.52
C LYS A 174 3.78 0.54 -15.22
N THR A 175 4.14 0.72 -16.49
CA THR A 175 3.69 1.86 -17.30
C THR A 175 2.19 1.78 -17.56
N PHE A 176 1.70 0.59 -17.93
CA PHE A 176 0.27 0.35 -18.11
C PHE A 176 -0.51 0.52 -16.80
N ALA A 177 0.02 0.04 -15.66
CA ALA A 177 -0.57 0.26 -14.34
C ALA A 177 -0.74 1.75 -14.03
N THR A 178 0.30 2.54 -14.31
CA THR A 178 0.28 3.99 -14.11
C THR A 178 -0.81 4.66 -14.95
N PHE A 179 -0.89 4.32 -16.24
CA PHE A 179 -1.93 4.86 -17.12
C PHE A 179 -3.34 4.43 -16.68
N TRP A 180 -3.53 3.15 -16.40
CA TRP A 180 -4.82 2.57 -16.04
C TRP A 180 -5.38 3.15 -14.74
N ILE A 181 -4.59 3.11 -13.67
CA ILE A 181 -4.98 3.68 -12.37
C ILE A 181 -5.17 5.20 -12.50
N GLY A 182 -4.34 5.87 -13.31
CA GLY A 182 -4.46 7.30 -13.57
C GLY A 182 -5.77 7.69 -14.24
N LEU A 183 -6.15 6.99 -15.31
CA LEU A 183 -7.41 7.23 -16.02
C LEU A 183 -8.62 7.07 -15.09
N TRP A 184 -8.69 5.94 -14.39
CA TRP A 184 -9.84 5.63 -13.53
C TRP A 184 -9.90 6.52 -12.28
N SER A 185 -8.76 6.92 -11.72
CA SER A 185 -8.73 7.84 -10.58
C SER A 185 -9.20 9.25 -10.96
N ILE A 186 -8.83 9.77 -12.14
CA ILE A 186 -9.33 11.06 -12.65
C ILE A 186 -10.85 11.00 -12.88
N LEU A 187 -11.35 9.95 -13.53
CA LEU A 187 -12.79 9.77 -13.75
C LEU A 187 -13.56 9.67 -12.42
N CYS A 188 -13.02 8.92 -11.45
CA CYS A 188 -13.57 8.84 -10.11
C CYS A 188 -13.58 10.21 -9.42
N PHE A 189 -12.48 10.96 -9.49
CA PHE A 189 -12.35 12.29 -8.90
C PHE A 189 -13.39 13.27 -9.46
N LEU A 190 -13.56 13.33 -10.79
CA LEU A 190 -14.53 14.22 -11.43
C LEU A 190 -15.97 13.85 -11.07
N SER A 191 -16.30 12.55 -11.09
CA SER A 191 -17.64 12.05 -10.75
C SER A 191 -18.01 12.33 -9.28
N THR A 192 -17.09 12.02 -8.36
CA THR A 192 -17.28 12.22 -6.91
C THR A 192 -17.23 13.69 -6.51
N SER A 193 -16.37 14.51 -7.14
CA SER A 193 -16.36 15.97 -6.93
C SER A 193 -17.67 16.61 -7.32
N THR A 194 -18.23 16.23 -8.49
CA THR A 194 -19.53 16.73 -8.95
C THR A 194 -20.64 16.36 -7.98
N THR A 195 -20.58 15.15 -7.43
CA THR A 195 -21.52 14.65 -6.41
C THR A 195 -21.47 15.47 -5.13
N VAL A 196 -20.28 15.62 -4.55
CA VAL A 196 -20.08 16.38 -3.31
C VAL A 196 -20.47 17.84 -3.51
N ALA A 197 -20.06 18.47 -4.63
CA ALA A 197 -20.45 19.83 -4.97
C ALA A 197 -21.98 19.98 -5.11
N THR A 198 -22.66 19.01 -5.76
CA THR A 198 -24.13 19.01 -5.86
C THR A 198 -24.80 18.96 -4.48
N PHE A 199 -24.25 18.18 -3.56
CA PHE A 199 -24.73 18.13 -2.18
C PHE A 199 -24.50 19.46 -1.44
N LEU A 200 -23.32 20.08 -1.59
CA LEU A 200 -23.02 21.37 -0.95
C LEU A 200 -23.91 22.50 -1.47
N ILE A 201 -24.30 22.47 -2.75
CA ILE A 201 -25.22 23.44 -3.35
C ILE A 201 -26.64 23.27 -2.81
N ASP A 202 -27.09 22.03 -2.59
CA ASP A 202 -28.46 21.71 -2.17
C ASP A 202 -28.47 20.55 -1.15
N MET A 203 -28.12 20.87 0.10
CA MET A 203 -28.00 19.89 1.18
C MET A 203 -29.37 19.35 1.63
N GLU A 204 -30.43 20.16 1.52
CA GLU A 204 -31.79 19.79 1.97
C GLU A 204 -32.43 18.71 1.08
N ARG A 205 -31.99 18.61 -0.18
CA ARG A 205 -32.44 17.60 -1.14
C ARG A 205 -32.13 16.18 -0.70
N PHE A 206 -30.99 15.95 -0.05
CA PHE A 206 -30.48 14.60 0.25
C PHE A 206 -30.73 14.23 1.71
N LYS A 207 -31.94 13.71 1.96
CA LYS A 207 -32.36 13.19 3.27
C LYS A 207 -31.98 11.71 3.40
N TYR A 208 -31.95 11.18 4.64
CA TYR A 208 -31.92 9.73 4.82
C TYR A 208 -33.14 9.12 4.14
N PRO A 209 -33.04 7.91 3.54
CA PRO A 209 -31.90 7.00 3.51
C PRO A 209 -30.88 7.23 2.36
N GLU A 210 -31.03 8.29 1.54
CA GLU A 210 -30.13 8.57 0.40
C GLU A 210 -28.78 9.17 0.84
N ARG A 211 -28.76 9.88 1.96
CA ARG A 211 -27.61 10.65 2.46
C ARG A 211 -26.29 9.86 2.59
N PRO A 212 -26.25 8.59 3.01
CA PRO A 212 -25.02 7.77 3.02
C PRO A 212 -24.31 7.68 1.66
N ILE A 213 -25.03 7.75 0.53
CA ILE A 213 -24.42 7.73 -0.82
C ILE A 213 -23.46 8.92 -1.01
N ILE A 214 -23.81 10.08 -0.44
CA ILE A 214 -22.97 11.28 -0.51
C ILE A 214 -21.68 11.10 0.29
N PHE A 215 -21.76 10.55 1.51
CA PHE A 215 -20.57 10.32 2.33
C PHE A 215 -19.67 9.23 1.74
N LEU A 216 -20.26 8.21 1.14
CA LEU A 216 -19.54 7.20 0.35
C LEU A 216 -18.80 7.86 -0.82
N SER A 217 -19.46 8.72 -1.58
CA SER A 217 -18.84 9.48 -2.68
C SER A 217 -17.73 10.41 -2.19
N ALA A 218 -17.90 11.07 -1.04
CA ALA A 218 -16.87 11.89 -0.41
C ALA A 218 -15.64 11.05 0.01
N CYS A 219 -15.83 9.82 0.49
CA CYS A 219 -14.71 8.92 0.75
C CYS A 219 -13.95 8.59 -0.55
N TYR A 220 -14.66 8.27 -1.64
CA TYR A 220 -14.03 7.98 -2.92
C TYR A 220 -13.37 9.19 -3.59
N LEU A 221 -13.81 10.42 -3.27
CA LEU A 221 -13.09 11.63 -3.63
C LEU A 221 -11.68 11.61 -3.04
N PHE A 222 -11.53 11.37 -1.73
CA PHE A 222 -10.21 11.30 -1.10
C PHE A 222 -9.40 10.07 -1.54
N VAL A 223 -10.03 8.92 -1.76
CA VAL A 223 -9.35 7.75 -2.34
C VAL A 223 -8.77 8.07 -3.72
N SER A 224 -9.54 8.76 -4.57
CA SER A 224 -9.06 9.18 -5.89
C SER A 224 -7.91 10.19 -5.79
N VAL A 225 -7.95 11.11 -4.82
CA VAL A 225 -6.83 12.02 -4.54
C VAL A 225 -5.58 11.24 -4.14
N GLY A 226 -5.70 10.17 -3.34
CA GLY A 226 -4.54 9.31 -2.99
C GLY A 226 -3.82 8.75 -4.22
N TYR A 227 -4.57 8.24 -5.21
CA TYR A 227 -4.00 7.77 -6.47
C TYR A 227 -3.44 8.92 -7.33
N ILE A 228 -4.11 10.09 -7.37
CA ILE A 228 -3.63 11.27 -8.11
C ILE A 228 -2.34 11.83 -7.51
N VAL A 229 -2.21 11.88 -6.19
CA VAL A 229 -0.97 12.30 -5.49
C VAL A 229 0.18 11.46 -5.98
N ARG A 230 -0.01 10.15 -6.12
CA ARG A 230 0.98 9.26 -6.71
C ARG A 230 1.29 9.60 -8.17
N LEU A 231 0.32 9.91 -9.02
CA LEU A 231 0.60 10.32 -10.41
C LEU A 231 1.49 11.57 -10.48
N VAL A 232 1.21 12.56 -9.63
CA VAL A 232 1.93 13.85 -9.61
C VAL A 232 3.31 13.72 -8.95
N ALA A 233 3.39 13.05 -7.81
CA ALA A 233 4.63 12.94 -7.04
C ALA A 233 5.61 11.90 -7.62
N GLY A 234 5.14 10.91 -8.37
CA GLY A 234 5.99 9.86 -8.95
C GLY A 234 6.12 8.60 -8.07
N HIS A 235 6.54 7.48 -8.67
CA HIS A 235 6.57 6.15 -8.03
C HIS A 235 7.55 6.11 -6.89
N ALA A 236 8.79 6.48 -7.23
CA ALA A 236 9.90 6.42 -6.33
C ALA A 236 9.66 7.29 -5.08
N ASN A 237 9.05 8.46 -5.24
CA ASN A 237 8.87 9.41 -4.13
C ASN A 237 7.76 9.00 -3.14
N VAL A 238 6.83 8.13 -3.54
CA VAL A 238 5.73 7.67 -2.68
C VAL A 238 6.01 6.30 -2.10
N ALA A 239 6.42 5.34 -2.92
CA ALA A 239 6.50 3.94 -2.54
C ALA A 239 7.93 3.39 -2.38
N CYS A 240 8.97 4.14 -2.77
CA CYS A 240 10.36 3.68 -2.69
C CYS A 240 11.18 4.54 -1.72
N ASN A 241 12.14 3.89 -1.05
CA ASN A 241 13.11 4.58 -0.21
C ASN A 241 14.09 5.40 -1.11
N PRO A 242 14.27 6.71 -0.85
CA PRO A 242 15.14 7.57 -1.64
C PRO A 242 16.62 7.16 -1.64
N GLU A 243 17.11 6.45 -0.61
CA GLU A 243 18.52 6.04 -0.55
C GLU A 243 18.81 4.74 -1.29
N HIS A 244 17.89 3.77 -1.27
CA HIS A 244 18.15 2.42 -1.76
C HIS A 244 17.25 2.00 -2.94
N HIS A 245 16.31 2.85 -3.38
CA HIS A 245 15.33 2.57 -4.44
C HIS A 245 14.50 1.27 -4.25
N HIS A 246 14.56 0.65 -3.07
CA HIS A 246 13.70 -0.46 -2.67
C HIS A 246 12.36 0.04 -2.15
N ILE A 247 11.36 -0.85 -2.13
CA ILE A 247 10.02 -0.54 -1.63
C ILE A 247 10.09 -0.19 -0.14
N HIS A 248 9.26 0.73 0.34
CA HIS A 248 9.17 1.03 1.77
C HIS A 248 8.55 -0.14 2.55
N TYR A 249 9.24 -0.57 3.61
CA TYR A 249 8.83 -1.65 4.53
C TYR A 249 8.51 -1.17 5.96
N GLU A 250 8.67 0.12 6.25
CA GLU A 250 8.43 0.70 7.58
C GLU A 250 7.89 2.13 7.48
N THR A 251 7.10 2.54 8.50
CA THR A 251 6.51 3.90 8.63
C THR A 251 7.53 5.03 8.82
N THR A 252 8.82 4.74 8.85
CA THR A 252 9.93 5.72 8.92
C THR A 252 10.15 6.44 7.57
N GLY A 253 9.33 6.17 6.55
CA GLY A 253 9.39 6.80 5.24
C GLY A 253 8.96 8.27 5.17
N PRO A 254 9.05 8.90 3.97
CA PRO A 254 8.65 10.28 3.73
C PRO A 254 7.17 10.50 4.09
N ALA A 255 6.84 11.70 4.59
CA ALA A 255 5.46 12.08 4.94
C ALA A 255 4.43 11.77 3.84
N LEU A 256 4.85 11.76 2.57
CA LEU A 256 4.00 11.43 1.42
C LEU A 256 3.46 9.99 1.43
N CYS A 257 4.25 9.00 1.84
CA CYS A 257 3.80 7.60 1.93
C CYS A 257 2.65 7.47 2.94
N THR A 258 2.82 8.04 4.13
CA THR A 258 1.80 8.06 5.19
C THR A 258 0.54 8.82 4.74
N VAL A 259 0.69 9.95 4.04
CA VAL A 259 -0.45 10.70 3.49
C VAL A 259 -1.24 9.87 2.48
N VAL A 260 -0.57 9.20 1.54
CA VAL A 260 -1.22 8.32 0.56
C VAL A 260 -1.90 7.13 1.25
N PHE A 261 -1.24 6.53 2.24
CA PHE A 261 -1.85 5.49 3.07
C PHE A 261 -3.15 5.97 3.73
N LEU A 262 -3.14 7.14 4.38
CA LEU A 262 -4.34 7.69 5.00
C LEU A 262 -5.44 7.96 3.96
N LEU A 263 -5.10 8.55 2.81
CA LEU A 263 -6.07 8.83 1.74
C LEU A 263 -6.74 7.55 1.20
N LEU A 264 -5.99 6.46 1.06
CA LEU A 264 -6.50 5.21 0.52
C LEU A 264 -7.16 4.31 1.58
N TYR A 265 -6.48 4.08 2.70
CA TYR A 265 -6.91 3.11 3.71
C TYR A 265 -8.03 3.65 4.59
N PHE A 266 -7.87 4.85 5.18
CA PHE A 266 -8.88 5.40 6.09
C PHE A 266 -10.21 5.62 5.35
N PHE A 267 -10.18 6.32 4.22
CA PHE A 267 -11.38 6.60 3.44
C PHE A 267 -11.92 5.35 2.74
N GLY A 268 -11.07 4.41 2.32
CA GLY A 268 -11.50 3.11 1.82
C GLY A 268 -12.32 2.34 2.87
N MET A 269 -11.81 2.24 4.10
CA MET A 269 -12.50 1.57 5.22
C MET A 269 -13.78 2.30 5.63
N ALA A 270 -13.74 3.63 5.67
CA ALA A 270 -14.93 4.44 5.94
C ALA A 270 -16.01 4.24 4.87
N SER A 271 -15.63 4.13 3.59
CA SER A 271 -16.58 3.90 2.49
C SER A 271 -17.33 2.58 2.65
N SER A 272 -16.65 1.51 3.08
CA SER A 272 -17.27 0.20 3.32
C SER A 272 -18.27 0.25 4.47
N ILE A 273 -17.97 1.00 5.54
CA ILE A 273 -18.91 1.20 6.66
C ILE A 273 -20.11 2.06 6.21
N TRP A 274 -19.89 3.11 5.42
CA TRP A 274 -20.97 3.89 4.83
C TRP A 274 -21.88 3.05 3.93
N TRP A 275 -21.34 2.05 3.23
CA TRP A 275 -22.15 1.08 2.49
C TRP A 275 -22.97 0.17 3.41
N VAL A 276 -22.42 -0.29 4.53
CA VAL A 276 -23.20 -1.05 5.55
C VAL A 276 -24.33 -0.17 6.11
N ILE A 277 -24.05 1.09 6.42
CA ILE A 277 -25.05 2.07 6.88
C ILE A 277 -26.12 2.31 5.79
N LEU A 278 -25.73 2.41 4.52
CA LEU A 278 -26.67 2.51 3.41
C LEU A 278 -27.59 1.29 3.35
N SER A 279 -27.03 0.10 3.46
CA SER A 279 -27.79 -1.17 3.48
C SER A 279 -28.75 -1.25 4.67
N LEU A 280 -28.29 -0.84 5.86
CA LEU A 280 -29.11 -0.79 7.08
C LEU A 280 -30.25 0.21 6.95
N THR A 281 -29.95 1.46 6.58
CA THR A 281 -30.95 2.52 6.43
C THR A 281 -31.96 2.24 5.33
N TRP A 282 -31.52 1.56 4.25
CA TRP A 282 -32.42 1.02 3.24
C TRP A 282 -33.33 -0.07 3.81
N PHE A 283 -32.80 -1.03 4.57
CA PHE A 283 -33.61 -2.04 5.25
C PHE A 283 -34.61 -1.43 6.25
N LEU A 284 -34.20 -0.44 7.04
CA LEU A 284 -35.09 0.24 7.99
C LEU A 284 -36.22 0.97 7.25
N ALA A 285 -35.92 1.66 6.16
CA ALA A 285 -36.94 2.31 5.33
C ALA A 285 -37.85 1.27 4.64
N ALA A 286 -37.28 0.16 4.15
CA ALA A 286 -37.96 -0.81 3.30
C ALA A 286 -38.71 -1.92 4.01
N GLY A 287 -38.07 -2.55 4.98
CA GLY A 287 -38.70 -3.60 5.79
C GLY A 287 -39.44 -3.03 6.99
N MET A 288 -38.82 -2.11 7.72
CA MET A 288 -39.39 -1.59 8.97
C MET A 288 -40.28 -0.36 8.77
N LYS A 289 -40.38 0.16 7.52
CA LYS A 289 -41.17 1.35 7.15
C LYS A 289 -40.81 2.62 7.94
N TRP A 290 -39.55 2.75 8.34
CA TRP A 290 -39.10 3.95 9.05
C TRP A 290 -39.14 5.18 8.14
N GLY A 291 -39.64 6.30 8.67
CA GLY A 291 -39.59 7.59 8.00
C GLY A 291 -38.20 8.21 8.04
N ASN A 292 -37.96 9.19 7.16
CA ASN A 292 -36.66 9.86 7.04
C ASN A 292 -36.21 10.53 8.35
N GLU A 293 -37.14 11.09 9.12
CA GLU A 293 -36.88 11.75 10.41
C GLU A 293 -36.48 10.74 11.51
N ALA A 294 -37.14 9.58 11.52
CA ALA A 294 -36.83 8.50 12.47
C ALA A 294 -35.43 7.92 12.22
N ILE A 295 -34.98 7.84 10.96
CA ILE A 295 -33.61 7.42 10.65
C ILE A 295 -32.62 8.55 10.98
N ALA A 296 -32.98 9.80 10.69
CA ALA A 296 -32.11 10.95 10.91
C ALA A 296 -31.81 11.20 12.41
N SER A 297 -32.71 10.84 13.32
CA SER A 297 -32.45 10.98 14.77
C SER A 297 -31.29 10.11 15.27
N TYR A 298 -30.96 9.02 14.55
CA TYR A 298 -29.81 8.15 14.84
C TYR A 298 -28.54 8.50 14.06
N ALA A 299 -28.55 9.57 13.26
CA ALA A 299 -27.43 9.93 12.38
C ALA A 299 -26.09 10.07 13.11
N GLN A 300 -26.10 10.56 14.35
CA GLN A 300 -24.91 10.67 15.20
C GLN A 300 -24.17 9.34 15.38
N TYR A 301 -24.90 8.24 15.56
CA TYR A 301 -24.31 6.90 15.73
C TYR A 301 -23.71 6.38 14.42
N PHE A 302 -24.37 6.65 13.30
CA PHE A 302 -23.86 6.30 11.98
C PHE A 302 -22.52 6.99 11.71
N HIS A 303 -22.45 8.30 11.99
CA HIS A 303 -21.21 9.07 11.86
C HIS A 303 -20.12 8.60 12.82
N LEU A 304 -20.47 8.34 14.08
CA LEU A 304 -19.53 7.83 15.06
C LEU A 304 -18.90 6.51 14.59
N ALA A 305 -19.70 5.55 14.15
CA ALA A 305 -19.20 4.27 13.65
C ALA A 305 -18.35 4.42 12.38
N ALA A 306 -18.82 5.21 11.41
CA ALA A 306 -18.15 5.38 10.12
C ALA A 306 -16.79 6.09 10.21
N TRP A 307 -16.56 6.90 11.25
CA TRP A 307 -15.30 7.63 11.41
C TRP A 307 -14.39 7.07 12.49
N LEU A 308 -14.95 6.63 13.63
CA LEU A 308 -14.15 6.12 14.73
C LEU A 308 -13.50 4.78 14.40
N ILE A 309 -14.25 3.86 13.78
CA ILE A 309 -13.74 2.52 13.46
C ILE A 309 -12.54 2.61 12.48
N PRO A 310 -12.62 3.33 11.33
CA PRO A 310 -11.46 3.50 10.46
C PRO A 310 -10.32 4.27 11.12
N SER A 311 -10.63 5.27 11.96
CA SER A 311 -9.59 6.03 12.69
C SER A 311 -8.79 5.12 13.61
N ALA A 312 -9.47 4.32 14.44
CA ALA A 312 -8.83 3.39 15.36
C ALA A 312 -7.97 2.36 14.59
N LYS A 313 -8.48 1.84 13.46
CA LYS A 313 -7.71 0.94 12.60
C LYS A 313 -6.47 1.60 11.99
N SER A 314 -6.60 2.82 11.45
CA SER A 314 -5.47 3.57 10.91
C SER A 314 -4.40 3.86 11.96
N ILE A 315 -4.81 4.26 13.17
CA ILE A 315 -3.89 4.49 14.30
C ILE A 315 -3.18 3.19 14.67
N ALA A 316 -3.88 2.06 14.75
CA ALA A 316 -3.28 0.76 15.06
C ALA A 316 -2.23 0.36 14.00
N VAL A 317 -2.55 0.51 12.71
CA VAL A 317 -1.60 0.22 11.61
C VAL A 317 -0.34 1.10 11.70
N LEU A 318 -0.50 2.39 11.99
CA LEU A 318 0.63 3.31 12.14
C LEU A 318 1.46 3.01 13.39
N ALA A 319 0.82 2.68 14.50
CA ALA A 319 1.50 2.32 15.75
C ALA A 319 2.29 1.01 15.64
N LEU A 320 1.84 0.09 14.79
CA LEU A 320 2.53 -1.16 14.47
C LEU A 320 3.51 -1.03 13.30
N SER A 321 3.74 0.19 12.81
CA SER A 321 4.64 0.47 11.68
C SER A 321 4.40 -0.38 10.44
N SER A 322 3.15 -0.82 10.23
CA SER A 322 2.77 -1.85 9.25
C SER A 322 2.34 -1.27 7.89
N VAL A 323 2.85 -0.09 7.53
CA VAL A 323 2.56 0.57 6.26
C VAL A 323 3.68 0.28 5.27
N ASP A 324 3.32 -0.31 4.14
CA ASP A 324 4.26 -0.77 3.11
C ASP A 324 3.93 -0.17 1.74
N GLY A 325 4.93 -0.06 0.87
CA GLY A 325 4.73 0.33 -0.52
C GLY A 325 4.18 -0.81 -1.38
N ASP A 326 3.29 -0.47 -2.32
CA ASP A 326 2.76 -1.35 -3.37
C ASP A 326 3.65 -1.25 -4.63
N PRO A 327 4.29 -2.35 -5.08
CA PRO A 327 5.17 -2.34 -6.26
C PRO A 327 4.46 -2.04 -7.57
N VAL A 328 3.17 -2.37 -7.68
CA VAL A 328 2.38 -2.28 -8.91
C VAL A 328 1.72 -0.91 -9.00
N ALA A 329 0.95 -0.54 -7.98
CA ALA A 329 0.28 0.76 -7.95
C ALA A 329 1.23 1.91 -7.59
N GLY A 330 2.33 1.63 -6.89
CA GLY A 330 3.23 2.66 -6.39
C GLY A 330 2.63 3.52 -5.30
N VAL A 331 1.69 3.01 -4.52
CA VAL A 331 1.06 3.70 -3.40
C VAL A 331 1.47 3.04 -2.09
N CYS A 332 1.24 3.68 -0.96
CA CYS A 332 1.42 3.04 0.34
C CYS A 332 0.11 2.48 0.89
N TYR A 333 0.15 1.24 1.38
CA TYR A 333 -0.99 0.51 1.92
C TYR A 333 -0.53 -0.49 3.00
N VAL A 334 -1.47 -1.11 3.72
CA VAL A 334 -1.14 -2.12 4.74
C VAL A 334 -1.29 -3.54 4.19
N GLY A 335 -0.41 -4.43 4.61
CA GLY A 335 -0.49 -5.85 4.25
C GLY A 335 -0.01 -6.14 2.83
N ASN A 336 0.80 -5.24 2.26
CA ASN A 336 1.39 -5.50 0.95
C ASN A 336 2.64 -6.39 1.04
N GLN A 337 3.26 -6.53 2.21
CA GLN A 337 4.41 -7.42 2.42
C GLN A 337 4.18 -8.47 3.52
N SER A 338 3.17 -8.28 4.38
CA SER A 338 2.81 -9.23 5.45
C SER A 338 1.39 -9.77 5.30
N LEU A 339 1.28 -11.10 5.24
CA LEU A 339 0.00 -11.81 5.19
C LEU A 339 -0.83 -11.63 6.47
N GLU A 340 -0.18 -11.52 7.62
CA GLU A 340 -0.86 -11.29 8.90
C GLU A 340 -1.54 -9.92 8.91
N ASN A 341 -0.82 -8.89 8.45
CA ASN A 341 -1.34 -7.53 8.33
C ASN A 341 -2.45 -7.45 7.28
N LEU A 342 -2.31 -8.13 6.14
CA LEU A 342 -3.35 -8.22 5.11
C LEU A 342 -4.64 -8.84 5.68
N ARG A 343 -4.51 -9.97 6.38
CA ARG A 343 -5.64 -10.71 6.95
C ARG A 343 -6.34 -9.89 8.04
N GLY A 344 -5.57 -9.33 8.96
CA GLY A 344 -6.09 -8.62 10.14
C GLY A 344 -6.67 -7.25 9.81
N PHE A 345 -5.93 -6.42 9.07
CA PHE A 345 -6.30 -5.02 8.85
C PHE A 345 -7.17 -4.79 7.62
N VAL A 346 -7.15 -5.69 6.63
CA VAL A 346 -7.84 -5.50 5.34
C VAL A 346 -8.93 -6.54 5.15
N LEU A 347 -8.56 -7.81 4.98
CA LEU A 347 -9.48 -8.86 4.52
C LEU A 347 -10.59 -9.16 5.54
N ALA A 348 -10.25 -9.43 6.80
CA ALA A 348 -11.26 -9.77 7.81
C ALA A 348 -12.29 -8.65 8.02
N PRO A 349 -11.90 -7.36 8.17
CA PRO A 349 -12.87 -6.27 8.23
C PRO A 349 -13.75 -6.15 6.98
N LEU A 350 -13.18 -6.26 5.77
CA LEU A 350 -13.96 -6.17 4.53
C LEU A 350 -14.99 -7.30 4.42
N VAL A 351 -14.62 -8.53 4.80
CA VAL A 351 -15.55 -9.68 4.84
C VAL A 351 -16.66 -9.44 5.85
N VAL A 352 -16.36 -8.95 7.06
CA VAL A 352 -17.36 -8.62 8.08
C VAL A 352 -18.32 -7.54 7.59
N TYR A 353 -17.81 -6.49 6.96
CA TYR A 353 -18.65 -5.42 6.40
C TYR A 353 -19.54 -5.96 5.27
N LEU A 354 -18.96 -6.67 4.30
CA LEU A 354 -19.71 -7.25 3.18
C LEU A 354 -20.81 -8.18 3.67
N PHE A 355 -20.50 -9.08 4.61
CA PHE A 355 -21.46 -10.02 5.18
C PHE A 355 -22.60 -9.26 5.88
N THR A 356 -22.27 -8.31 6.77
CA THR A 356 -23.26 -7.54 7.52
C THR A 356 -24.18 -6.73 6.60
N GLY A 357 -23.63 -6.01 5.61
CA GLY A 357 -24.45 -5.26 4.66
C GLY A 357 -25.28 -6.16 3.75
N SER A 358 -24.75 -7.32 3.34
CA SER A 358 -25.49 -8.29 2.53
C SER A 358 -26.67 -8.91 3.30
N LEU A 359 -26.52 -9.13 4.61
CA LEU A 359 -27.63 -9.57 5.47
C LEU A 359 -28.77 -8.53 5.49
N PHE A 360 -28.45 -7.24 5.66
CA PHE A 360 -29.46 -6.18 5.60
C PHE A 360 -30.11 -6.06 4.22
N LEU A 361 -29.33 -6.22 3.15
CA LEU A 361 -29.86 -6.25 1.80
C LEU A 361 -30.84 -7.41 1.60
N LEU A 362 -30.46 -8.62 1.98
CA LEU A 362 -31.34 -9.79 1.87
C LEU A 362 -32.63 -9.58 2.66
N ALA A 363 -32.52 -9.13 3.92
CA ALA A 363 -33.67 -8.85 4.77
C ALA A 363 -34.59 -7.77 4.16
N GLY A 364 -34.02 -6.72 3.57
CA GLY A 364 -34.78 -5.65 2.93
C GLY A 364 -35.45 -6.11 1.63
N PHE A 365 -34.81 -6.95 0.81
CA PHE A 365 -35.44 -7.55 -0.37
C PHE A 365 -36.61 -8.44 0.02
N VAL A 366 -36.41 -9.36 0.97
CA VAL A 366 -37.48 -10.24 1.48
C VAL A 366 -38.66 -9.41 2.00
N SER A 367 -38.39 -8.34 2.73
CA SER A 367 -39.44 -7.47 3.26
C SER A 367 -40.18 -6.68 2.18
N LEU A 368 -39.47 -6.18 1.16
CA LEU A 368 -40.08 -5.52 0.00
C LEU A 368 -40.98 -6.46 -0.79
N PHE A 369 -40.55 -7.70 -1.05
CA PHE A 369 -41.37 -8.68 -1.77
C PHE A 369 -42.62 -9.07 -0.97
N ARG A 370 -42.50 -9.25 0.35
CA ARG A 370 -43.64 -9.51 1.24
C ARG A 370 -44.66 -8.37 1.20
N ILE A 371 -44.19 -7.13 1.32
CA ILE A 371 -45.05 -5.95 1.28
C ILE A 371 -45.72 -5.78 -0.09
N ARG A 372 -44.97 -5.96 -1.19
CA ARG A 372 -45.50 -5.81 -2.55
C ARG A 372 -46.52 -6.90 -2.91
N SER A 373 -46.39 -8.09 -2.34
CA SER A 373 -47.39 -9.15 -2.47
C SER A 373 -48.73 -8.80 -1.81
N VAL A 374 -48.71 -8.07 -0.69
CA VAL A 374 -49.91 -7.67 0.08
C VAL A 374 -50.52 -6.35 -0.44
N ILE A 375 -49.69 -5.37 -0.84
CA ILE A 375 -50.15 -4.03 -1.27
C ILE A 375 -50.81 -4.02 -2.64
N LYS A 376 -50.61 -5.05 -3.48
CA LYS A 376 -51.28 -5.17 -4.79
C LYS A 376 -52.82 -5.19 -4.70
N GLN A 377 -53.39 -5.28 -3.49
CA GLN A 377 -54.82 -5.21 -3.20
C GLN A 377 -55.32 -3.82 -2.72
N GLY A 378 -54.45 -2.82 -2.47
CA GLY A 378 -54.81 -1.65 -1.64
C GLY A 378 -54.64 -0.22 -2.21
N GLY A 379 -54.25 -0.03 -3.47
CA GLY A 379 -54.45 1.24 -4.22
C GLY A 379 -54.03 2.58 -3.58
N THR A 380 -52.87 2.67 -2.89
CA THR A 380 -52.39 3.94 -2.30
C THR A 380 -51.25 4.60 -3.08
N LYS A 381 -51.16 5.94 -3.02
CA LYS A 381 -50.19 6.82 -3.73
C LYS A 381 -48.73 6.72 -3.21
N THR A 382 -48.21 5.53 -2.95
CA THR A 382 -46.83 5.30 -2.46
C THR A 382 -45.79 5.13 -3.58
N ASP A 383 -46.20 5.24 -4.85
CA ASP A 383 -45.38 4.98 -6.04
C ASP A 383 -44.03 5.71 -6.08
N LYS A 384 -43.98 6.95 -5.58
CA LYS A 384 -42.73 7.74 -5.57
C LYS A 384 -41.71 7.17 -4.59
N LEU A 385 -42.17 6.78 -3.40
CA LEU A 385 -41.34 6.22 -2.34
C LEU A 385 -40.89 4.80 -2.74
N GLU A 386 -41.78 3.98 -3.30
CA GLU A 386 -41.44 2.64 -3.82
C GLU A 386 -40.38 2.72 -4.94
N LYS A 387 -40.55 3.61 -5.93
CA LYS A 387 -39.56 3.82 -6.99
C LYS A 387 -38.20 4.24 -6.44
N LEU A 388 -38.19 5.12 -5.44
CA LEU A 388 -36.96 5.54 -4.78
C LEU A 388 -36.26 4.37 -4.08
N MET A 389 -37.02 3.55 -3.34
CA MET A 389 -36.47 2.42 -2.59
C MET A 389 -35.96 1.30 -3.49
N ILE A 390 -36.66 1.01 -4.59
CA ILE A 390 -36.16 0.08 -5.63
C ILE A 390 -34.84 0.60 -6.20
N ARG A 391 -34.75 1.91 -6.50
CA ARG A 391 -33.53 2.52 -7.05
C ARG A 391 -32.35 2.44 -6.07
N ILE A 392 -32.57 2.73 -4.79
CA ILE A 392 -31.54 2.61 -3.75
C ILE A 392 -31.13 1.15 -3.57
N GLY A 393 -32.08 0.21 -3.60
CA GLY A 393 -31.80 -1.23 -3.53
C GLY A 393 -30.92 -1.71 -4.68
N ILE A 394 -31.25 -1.34 -5.93
CA ILE A 394 -30.42 -1.65 -7.11
C ILE A 394 -29.02 -1.05 -6.96
N PHE A 395 -28.90 0.21 -6.55
CA PHE A 395 -27.60 0.85 -6.36
C PHE A 395 -26.75 0.11 -5.31
N THR A 396 -27.36 -0.32 -4.22
CA THR A 396 -26.64 -1.00 -3.12
C THR A 396 -26.20 -2.41 -3.52
N VAL A 397 -26.97 -3.11 -4.37
CA VAL A 397 -26.57 -4.38 -5.02
C VAL A 397 -25.47 -4.14 -6.07
N LEU A 398 -25.51 -3.04 -6.81
CA LEU A 398 -24.43 -2.74 -7.75
C LEU A 398 -23.10 -2.50 -7.03
N TYR A 399 -23.10 -2.02 -5.78
CA TYR A 399 -21.89 -1.90 -4.96
C TYR A 399 -21.37 -3.26 -4.48
N THR A 400 -22.23 -4.26 -4.20
CA THR A 400 -21.75 -5.57 -3.71
C THR A 400 -20.85 -6.24 -4.73
N VAL A 401 -21.07 -6.03 -6.03
CA VAL A 401 -20.29 -6.65 -7.10
C VAL A 401 -18.81 -6.20 -7.09
N PRO A 402 -18.47 -4.89 -7.13
CA PRO A 402 -17.07 -4.49 -6.96
C PRO A 402 -16.47 -4.92 -5.62
N ALA A 403 -17.24 -4.85 -4.52
CA ALA A 403 -16.74 -5.22 -3.19
C ALA A 403 -16.38 -6.71 -3.09
N THR A 404 -17.21 -7.61 -3.64
CA THR A 404 -16.93 -9.05 -3.68
C THR A 404 -15.73 -9.36 -4.56
N ILE A 405 -15.59 -8.68 -5.70
CA ILE A 405 -14.43 -8.86 -6.60
C ILE A 405 -13.14 -8.41 -5.90
N VAL A 406 -13.14 -7.26 -5.23
CA VAL A 406 -11.96 -6.79 -4.46
C VAL A 406 -11.57 -7.79 -3.37
N ILE A 407 -12.54 -8.34 -2.63
CA ILE A 407 -12.28 -9.38 -1.62
C ILE A 407 -11.74 -10.65 -2.29
N ALA A 408 -12.28 -11.07 -3.43
CA ALA A 408 -11.78 -12.22 -4.18
C ALA A 408 -10.34 -12.01 -4.67
N CYS A 409 -9.99 -10.80 -5.13
CA CYS A 409 -8.61 -10.43 -5.46
C CYS A 409 -7.69 -10.55 -4.23
N TYR A 410 -8.11 -10.08 -3.05
CA TYR A 410 -7.31 -10.23 -1.82
C TYR A 410 -7.17 -11.69 -1.38
N ILE A 411 -8.21 -12.53 -1.55
CA ILE A 411 -8.12 -13.96 -1.28
C ILE A 411 -7.14 -14.64 -2.25
N TYR A 412 -7.17 -14.27 -3.54
CA TYR A 412 -6.21 -14.74 -4.53
C TYR A 412 -4.78 -14.35 -4.15
N GLU A 413 -4.56 -13.09 -3.76
CA GLU A 413 -3.25 -12.62 -3.29
C GLU A 413 -2.79 -13.40 -2.06
N GLN A 414 -3.66 -13.56 -1.06
CA GLN A 414 -3.34 -14.31 0.16
C GLN A 414 -2.96 -15.77 -0.15
N HIS A 415 -3.72 -16.45 -1.02
CA HIS A 415 -3.52 -17.87 -1.30
C HIS A 415 -2.22 -18.16 -2.04
N ASN A 416 -1.83 -17.29 -2.97
CA ASN A 416 -0.68 -17.53 -3.85
C ASN A 416 0.62 -16.87 -3.37
N ARG A 417 0.55 -16.00 -2.35
CA ARG A 417 1.70 -15.20 -1.89
C ARG A 417 2.92 -16.04 -1.50
N GLU A 418 2.74 -17.06 -0.68
CA GLU A 418 3.86 -17.91 -0.24
C GLU A 418 4.55 -18.62 -1.42
N ALA A 419 3.78 -18.96 -2.47
CA ALA A 419 4.34 -19.59 -3.67
C ALA A 419 5.18 -18.60 -4.47
N TRP A 420 4.73 -17.34 -4.59
CA TRP A 420 5.49 -16.28 -5.25
C TRP A 420 6.78 -15.96 -4.49
N GLU A 421 6.71 -15.83 -3.16
CA GLU A 421 7.87 -15.54 -2.30
C GLU A 421 8.90 -16.69 -2.35
N ARG A 422 8.45 -17.95 -2.27
CA ARG A 422 9.34 -19.12 -2.44
C ARG A 422 9.98 -19.17 -3.82
N ALA A 423 9.23 -18.87 -4.88
CA ALA A 423 9.78 -18.85 -6.23
C ALA A 423 10.83 -17.74 -6.41
N GLN A 424 10.65 -16.59 -5.75
CA GLN A 424 11.63 -15.51 -5.76
C GLN A 424 12.89 -15.86 -4.97
N ASN A 425 12.76 -16.38 -3.74
CA ASN A 425 13.90 -16.64 -2.87
C ASN A 425 14.68 -17.91 -3.23
N CYS A 426 14.06 -18.89 -3.90
CA CYS A 426 14.68 -20.19 -4.22
C CYS A 426 14.81 -20.44 -5.73
N SER A 427 15.12 -19.41 -6.51
CA SER A 427 15.17 -19.47 -7.98
C SER A 427 16.40 -20.21 -8.52
N CYS A 428 16.23 -21.41 -9.09
CA CYS A 428 17.23 -22.06 -9.95
C CYS A 428 17.17 -21.48 -11.39
N PRO A 429 18.28 -21.11 -12.05
CA PRO A 429 18.27 -20.58 -13.41
C PRO A 429 17.59 -21.54 -14.39
N GLY A 430 16.60 -21.06 -15.15
CA GLY A 430 16.00 -21.82 -16.26
C GLY A 430 14.70 -22.59 -15.97
N ASP A 431 14.08 -22.47 -14.79
CA ASP A 431 12.79 -23.10 -14.51
C ASP A 431 11.63 -22.39 -15.27
N PRO A 432 10.95 -23.06 -16.22
CA PRO A 432 9.85 -22.48 -17.00
C PRO A 432 8.52 -22.40 -16.22
N HIS A 433 8.40 -23.01 -15.03
CA HIS A 433 7.15 -23.08 -14.25
C HIS A 433 7.19 -22.25 -12.96
N ARG A 434 7.90 -21.12 -12.98
CA ARG A 434 7.91 -20.21 -11.82
C ARG A 434 6.53 -19.59 -11.58
N PRO A 435 5.89 -19.84 -10.41
CA PRO A 435 4.63 -19.21 -10.08
C PRO A 435 4.86 -17.70 -9.92
N LYS A 436 4.15 -16.91 -10.74
CA LYS A 436 4.16 -15.45 -10.73
C LYS A 436 2.74 -14.92 -10.48
N PRO A 437 2.61 -13.72 -9.89
CA PRO A 437 1.30 -13.10 -9.77
C PRO A 437 0.68 -12.81 -11.13
N ASP A 438 -0.61 -13.09 -11.25
CA ASP A 438 -1.38 -12.65 -12.41
C ASP A 438 -1.65 -11.16 -12.31
N TYR A 439 -0.95 -10.39 -13.16
CA TYR A 439 -1.06 -8.95 -13.26
C TYR A 439 -2.50 -8.46 -13.48
N ALA A 440 -3.33 -9.21 -14.22
CA ALA A 440 -4.71 -8.82 -14.50
C ALA A 440 -5.56 -8.74 -13.21
N VAL A 441 -5.28 -9.58 -12.21
CA VAL A 441 -6.01 -9.59 -10.93
C VAL A 441 -5.76 -8.29 -10.15
N PHE A 442 -4.53 -7.76 -10.18
CA PHE A 442 -4.21 -6.48 -9.54
C PHE A 442 -4.92 -5.32 -10.22
N MET A 443 -4.92 -5.30 -11.56
CA MET A 443 -5.60 -4.27 -12.35
C MET A 443 -7.11 -4.28 -12.15
N LEU A 444 -7.69 -5.48 -12.06
CA LEU A 444 -9.08 -5.68 -11.72
C LEU A 444 -9.40 -5.15 -10.31
N LYS A 445 -8.55 -5.42 -9.31
CA LYS A 445 -8.69 -4.90 -7.94
C LYS A 445 -8.77 -3.37 -7.95
N TYR A 446 -7.79 -2.68 -8.54
CA TYR A 446 -7.78 -1.20 -8.54
C TYR A 446 -8.96 -0.61 -9.32
N PHE A 447 -9.32 -1.22 -10.46
CA PHE A 447 -10.49 -0.82 -11.23
C PHE A 447 -11.78 -0.94 -10.41
N MET A 448 -11.99 -2.08 -9.75
CA MET A 448 -13.19 -2.32 -8.94
C MET A 448 -13.23 -1.42 -7.69
N CYS A 449 -12.09 -1.06 -7.12
CA CYS A 449 -12.04 -0.03 -6.08
C CYS A 449 -12.54 1.33 -6.58
N LEU A 450 -12.18 1.76 -7.80
CA LEU A 450 -12.49 3.11 -8.31
C LEU A 450 -13.87 3.21 -8.97
N VAL A 451 -14.38 2.13 -9.58
CA VAL A 451 -15.66 2.13 -10.30
C VAL A 451 -16.84 2.48 -9.38
N VAL A 452 -16.72 2.15 -8.09
CA VAL A 452 -17.72 2.48 -7.07
C VAL A 452 -17.91 4.00 -6.94
N GLY A 453 -16.81 4.77 -6.90
CA GLY A 453 -16.89 6.22 -6.88
C GLY A 453 -17.55 6.78 -8.14
N ILE A 454 -17.23 6.21 -9.30
CA ILE A 454 -17.80 6.62 -10.59
C ILE A 454 -19.32 6.39 -10.63
N THR A 455 -19.76 5.18 -10.26
CA THR A 455 -21.18 4.79 -10.25
C THR A 455 -22.00 5.60 -9.24
N SER A 456 -21.41 6.00 -8.11
CA SER A 456 -22.07 6.87 -7.13
C SER A 456 -22.45 8.24 -7.71
N GLY A 457 -21.63 8.81 -8.61
CA GLY A 457 -21.94 10.10 -9.23
C GLY A 457 -22.98 10.02 -10.34
N VAL A 458 -22.97 8.94 -11.12
CA VAL A 458 -24.03 8.67 -12.12
C VAL A 458 -25.41 8.60 -11.46
N TRP A 459 -25.50 8.15 -10.20
CA TRP A 459 -26.75 8.10 -9.46
C TRP A 459 -27.37 9.49 -9.21
N ILE A 460 -26.55 10.52 -9.02
CA ILE A 460 -27.02 11.89 -8.74
C ILE A 460 -27.35 12.64 -10.04
N TRP A 461 -26.75 12.25 -11.16
CA TRP A 461 -26.98 12.87 -12.45
C TRP A 461 -28.45 12.70 -12.86
N SER A 462 -29.17 13.81 -12.82
CA SER A 462 -30.60 13.90 -13.11
C SER A 462 -30.91 15.32 -13.57
N GLY A 463 -32.04 15.53 -14.25
CA GLY A 463 -32.47 16.88 -14.64
C GLY A 463 -32.54 17.86 -13.45
N LYS A 464 -32.87 17.36 -12.25
CA LYS A 464 -32.87 18.15 -11.00
C LYS A 464 -31.48 18.66 -10.61
N THR A 465 -30.43 17.89 -10.91
CA THR A 465 -29.04 18.29 -10.67
C THR A 465 -28.68 19.43 -11.63
N LEU A 466 -28.96 19.28 -12.93
CA LEU A 466 -28.72 20.35 -13.91
C LEU A 466 -29.44 21.65 -13.53
N GLU A 467 -30.68 21.56 -13.03
CA GLU A 467 -31.45 22.72 -12.60
C GLU A 467 -30.91 23.38 -11.31
N SER A 468 -30.41 22.58 -10.36
CA SER A 468 -29.73 23.10 -9.17
C SER A 468 -28.46 23.86 -9.55
N TRP A 469 -27.65 23.29 -10.45
CA TRP A 469 -26.45 23.94 -11.00
C TRP A 469 -26.79 25.20 -11.79
N ARG A 470 -27.85 25.18 -12.62
CA ARG A 470 -28.32 26.37 -13.35
C ARG A 470 -28.77 27.50 -12.41
N ARG A 471 -29.46 27.16 -11.32
CA ARG A 471 -29.86 28.14 -10.29
C ARG A 471 -28.65 28.70 -9.54
N PHE A 472 -27.65 27.87 -9.25
CA PHE A 472 -26.41 28.29 -8.61
C PHE A 472 -25.59 29.22 -9.53
N THR A 473 -25.36 28.83 -10.78
CA THR A 473 -24.63 29.68 -11.75
C THR A 473 -25.37 30.98 -12.03
N ALA A 474 -26.70 30.97 -12.13
CA ALA A 474 -27.49 32.20 -12.26
C ALA A 474 -27.42 33.13 -11.02
N ARG A 475 -27.21 32.57 -9.82
CA ARG A 475 -27.01 33.36 -8.59
C ARG A 475 -25.59 33.91 -8.50
N CYS A 476 -24.57 33.12 -8.83
CA CYS A 476 -23.17 33.56 -8.79
C CYS A 476 -22.81 34.53 -9.93
N CYS A 477 -23.42 34.38 -11.10
CA CYS A 477 -23.15 35.23 -12.27
C CYS A 477 -24.12 36.41 -12.42
N ARG A 478 -25.00 36.68 -11.43
CA ARG A 478 -25.78 37.92 -11.42
C ARG A 478 -24.87 39.07 -10.98
N PRO A 479 -24.69 40.13 -11.77
CA PRO A 479 -24.00 41.32 -11.31
C PRO A 479 -24.74 41.87 -10.08
N ARG A 480 -24.02 42.08 -8.97
CA ARG A 480 -24.52 42.83 -7.81
C ARG A 480 -25.02 44.18 -8.33
N LYS A 481 -26.34 44.41 -8.36
CA LYS A 481 -26.85 45.77 -8.51
C LYS A 481 -26.33 46.59 -7.33
N PRO A 482 -25.72 47.76 -7.53
CA PRO A 482 -25.32 48.62 -6.42
C PRO A 482 -26.57 49.01 -5.64
N VAL A 483 -26.58 48.72 -4.34
CA VAL A 483 -27.55 49.28 -3.42
C VAL A 483 -27.02 50.66 -3.02
N GLY A 484 -27.63 51.72 -3.55
CA GLY A 484 -27.39 53.08 -3.08
C GLY A 484 -27.16 54.12 -4.18
N ALA A 485 -28.25 54.72 -4.67
CA ALA A 485 -28.31 56.14 -5.03
C ALA A 485 -29.80 56.51 -5.13
N ALA A 486 -30.39 56.85 -3.98
CA ALA A 486 -31.64 57.57 -3.95
C ALA A 486 -31.35 59.07 -4.17
N ALA A 487 -32.19 59.68 -5.00
CA ALA A 487 -32.60 61.08 -5.01
C ALA A 487 -31.57 62.19 -5.33
N TYR A 488 -31.87 62.91 -6.42
CA TYR A 488 -31.82 64.37 -6.67
C TYR A 488 -31.76 64.49 -8.20
N GLY A 489 -32.66 65.09 -8.96
CA GLY A 489 -33.88 65.85 -8.73
C GLY A 489 -34.08 66.62 -10.03
N GLU A 490 -35.24 66.55 -10.68
CA GLU A 490 -35.62 67.55 -11.67
C GLU A 490 -37.14 67.62 -11.83
N ALA A 491 -37.60 68.86 -11.95
CA ALA A 491 -38.94 69.33 -11.64
C ALA A 491 -39.97 69.08 -12.76
N SER A 492 -41.23 69.11 -12.34
CA SER A 492 -42.48 69.07 -13.13
C SER A 492 -42.62 70.29 -14.08
N PRO A 493 -43.58 70.29 -15.03
CA PRO A 493 -44.95 70.65 -14.66
C PRO A 493 -46.09 69.93 -15.42
N ALA A 494 -47.30 70.11 -14.87
CA ALA A 494 -48.60 70.26 -15.54
C ALA A 494 -49.56 69.03 -15.70
N LEU A 495 -50.53 69.02 -14.77
CA LEU A 495 -51.98 69.24 -14.97
C LEU A 495 -52.97 68.06 -15.11
N ALA A 496 -54.05 68.24 -14.33
CA ALA A 496 -55.40 67.63 -14.35
C ALA A 496 -55.48 66.14 -13.93
N GLY A 497 -56.18 65.74 -12.86
CA GLY A 497 -57.28 66.35 -12.13
C GLY A 497 -58.39 65.30 -12.01
N ARG A 498 -58.57 64.71 -10.82
CA ARG A 498 -59.84 64.08 -10.41
C ARG A 498 -59.87 63.82 -8.91
N THR A 499 -60.61 64.70 -8.24
CA THR A 499 -61.19 64.60 -6.90
C THR A 499 -62.20 63.46 -6.81
N VAL A 500 -62.15 62.64 -5.76
CA VAL A 500 -63.30 62.23 -4.90
C VAL A 500 -62.72 61.78 -3.53
N LEU A 501 -63.19 62.39 -2.43
CA LEU A 501 -62.88 62.07 -1.02
C LEU A 501 -63.86 60.99 -0.45
N PRO A 502 -63.64 60.46 0.77
CA PRO A 502 -64.01 59.13 1.24
C PRO A 502 -65.34 59.06 1.99
N SER A 503 -65.80 57.83 2.28
CA SER A 503 -66.76 57.57 3.37
C SER A 503 -66.33 56.37 4.23
N MET A 504 -66.46 56.57 5.54
CA MET A 504 -66.17 55.64 6.63
C MET A 504 -67.11 54.43 6.68
N ALA A 505 -66.57 53.26 7.01
CA ALA A 505 -67.24 52.29 7.90
C ALA A 505 -66.21 51.31 8.49
N SER A 506 -66.12 51.31 9.82
CA SER A 506 -65.34 50.39 10.64
C SER A 506 -66.27 49.27 11.13
N TYR A 507 -65.88 47.99 11.04
CA TYR A 507 -66.42 46.92 11.90
C TYR A 507 -65.43 45.75 12.02
N HIS A 508 -65.16 45.37 13.27
CA HIS A 508 -64.31 44.28 13.75
C HIS A 508 -65.18 43.07 14.17
N LYS A 509 -64.58 41.86 14.18
CA LYS A 509 -64.93 40.56 14.87
C LYS A 509 -65.14 39.39 13.88
N GLN A 510 -64.82 38.12 14.16
CA GLN A 510 -64.35 37.37 15.34
C GLN A 510 -63.84 35.98 14.90
N VAL A 511 -63.01 35.34 15.72
CA VAL A 511 -62.61 33.92 15.66
C VAL A 511 -63.61 33.07 16.48
N PRO A 512 -63.98 31.85 16.08
CA PRO A 512 -64.80 30.95 16.91
C PRO A 512 -64.00 29.76 17.48
N LEU A 513 -64.42 29.30 18.68
CA LEU A 513 -64.01 28.05 19.31
C LEU A 513 -65.18 27.52 20.16
N SER A 514 -65.58 26.26 19.93
CA SER A 514 -66.48 25.44 20.76
C SER A 514 -66.53 24.04 20.13
N HIS A 515 -66.67 22.89 20.79
CA HIS A 515 -66.49 22.35 22.14
C HIS A 515 -66.70 20.81 21.99
N VAL A 516 -66.06 20.00 22.85
CA VAL A 516 -66.08 18.51 22.96
C VAL A 516 -65.14 17.75 22.04
#